data_AF-A0A9E2FB92-F1
#
_entry.id   AF-A0A9E2FB92-F1
#
_cell.length_a   1.000
_cell.length_b   1.000
_cell.length_c   1.000
_cell.angle_alpha   90.00
_cell.angle_beta   90.00
_cell.angle_gamma   90.00
#
_symmetry.space_group_name_H-M   'P 1'
#
loop_
_entity.id
_entity.type
_entity.pdbx_description
1 polymer ?
#
loop_
_entity_poly.entity_id
_entity_poly.type
_entity_poly.pdbx_seq_one_letter_code
_entity_poly.pdbx_strand_id
1 'polypeptide(L)'
;MRTLILLLTLPTLLFAQDLQFQFEPEAFPVEIEGFQVYSPWAGCSSESKPELCDIDADGDLDFFVGEFLGYCEFYENIGDGNNPDFIFSSGDFDSMTIDARFNPCFGDIDADGDFDLIFSDDHPHLWLYENIGD
;
A
#
# COMPACT_ATOMS: atom_id res chain seq x y z
N MET A 1 -4.72 -8.34 -60.96
CA MET A 1 -4.13 -7.25 -60.14
C MET A 1 -3.80 -7.85 -58.78
N ARG A 2 -2.54 -7.78 -58.33
CA ARG A 2 -2.12 -8.24 -57.00
C ARG A 2 -2.14 -7.03 -56.06
N THR A 3 -2.98 -7.08 -55.03
CA THR A 3 -3.07 -6.03 -54.01
C THR A 3 -1.90 -6.17 -53.06
N LEU A 4 -1.03 -5.16 -53.00
CA LEU A 4 0.06 -5.07 -52.05
C LEU A 4 -0.46 -4.37 -50.79
N ILE A 5 -0.50 -5.07 -49.65
CA ILE A 5 -0.83 -4.48 -48.35
C ILE A 5 0.49 -3.97 -47.75
N LEU A 6 0.65 -2.66 -47.63
CA LEU A 6 1.74 -2.03 -46.90
C LEU A 6 1.37 -2.04 -45.41
N LEU A 7 1.98 -2.92 -44.61
CA LEU A 7 1.95 -2.77 -43.15
C LEU A 7 2.93 -1.65 -42.77
N LEU A 8 2.40 -0.47 -42.46
CA LEU A 8 3.16 0.58 -41.77
C LEU A 8 3.27 0.17 -40.30
N THR A 9 4.44 -0.28 -39.87
CA THR A 9 4.75 -0.36 -38.44
C THR A 9 5.07 1.06 -37.97
N LEU A 10 4.14 1.67 -37.22
CA LEU A 10 4.41 2.89 -36.47
C LEU A 10 5.48 2.57 -35.42
N PRO A 11 6.61 3.30 -35.36
CA PRO A 11 7.51 3.18 -34.24
C PRO A 11 6.77 3.70 -33.01
N THR A 12 6.51 2.83 -32.05
CA THR A 12 6.12 3.25 -30.70
C THR A 12 7.30 4.01 -30.11
N LEU A 13 7.26 5.34 -30.17
CA LEU A 13 8.16 6.16 -29.38
C LEU A 13 7.78 5.98 -27.92
N LEU A 14 8.52 5.09 -27.26
CA LEU A 14 8.52 5.01 -25.80
C LEU A 14 9.23 6.28 -25.29
N PHE A 15 8.47 7.28 -24.91
CA PHE A 15 9.01 8.36 -24.10
C PHE A 15 8.99 7.88 -22.65
N ALA A 16 10.13 7.97 -21.96
CA ALA A 16 10.12 7.85 -20.52
C ALA A 16 9.30 9.02 -19.96
N GLN A 17 8.41 8.74 -19.00
CA GLN A 17 7.72 9.79 -18.26
C GLN A 17 8.76 10.58 -17.46
N ASP A 18 8.72 11.91 -17.56
CA ASP A 18 9.55 12.76 -16.71
C ASP A 18 9.06 12.65 -15.25
N LEU A 19 9.98 12.43 -14.32
CA LEU A 19 9.66 12.40 -12.89
C LEU A 19 9.30 13.82 -12.42
N GLN A 20 8.03 14.02 -12.07
CA GLN A 20 7.53 15.25 -11.47
C GLN A 20 6.99 14.94 -10.08
N PHE A 21 7.39 15.72 -9.09
CA PHE A 21 6.95 15.57 -7.71
C PHE A 21 6.24 16.85 -7.27
N GLN A 22 5.05 16.69 -6.70
CA GLN A 22 4.25 17.77 -6.11
C GLN A 22 3.98 17.41 -4.65
N PHE A 23 4.23 18.34 -3.75
CA PHE A 23 3.89 18.16 -2.34
C PHE A 23 2.42 18.49 -2.13
N GLU A 24 1.62 17.50 -1.71
CA GLU A 24 0.18 17.62 -1.48
C GLU A 24 -0.16 17.15 -0.06
N PRO A 25 -0.05 18.03 0.96
CA PRO A 25 -0.25 17.64 2.37
C PRO A 25 -1.69 17.25 2.71
N GLU A 26 -2.64 17.54 1.82
CA GLU A 26 -4.08 17.30 1.97
C GLU A 26 -4.60 16.40 0.83
N ALA A 27 -3.73 15.72 0.08
CA ALA A 27 -4.17 14.69 -0.87
C ALA A 27 -4.94 13.59 -0.14
N PHE A 28 -5.87 12.91 -0.80
CA PHE A 28 -6.64 11.75 -0.31
C PHE A 28 -7.01 11.83 1.19
N PRO A 29 -7.99 12.67 1.57
CA PRO A 29 -8.34 12.86 2.96
C PRO A 29 -8.67 11.54 3.66
N VAL A 30 -8.27 11.40 4.92
CA VAL A 30 -8.59 10.23 5.75
C VAL A 30 -9.70 10.57 6.73
N GLU A 31 -10.65 9.64 6.86
CA GLU A 31 -11.73 9.71 7.83
C GLU A 31 -11.53 8.70 8.98
N ILE A 32 -11.76 9.17 10.22
CA ILE A 32 -11.84 8.33 11.42
C ILE A 32 -13.20 8.59 12.06
N GLU A 33 -14.06 7.57 12.15
CA GLU A 33 -15.37 7.64 12.80
C GLU A 33 -16.26 8.82 12.33
N GLY A 34 -16.23 9.19 11.04
CA GLY A 34 -16.99 10.35 10.55
C GLY A 34 -16.26 11.70 10.62
N PHE A 35 -15.03 11.72 11.13
CA PHE A 35 -14.23 12.94 11.28
C PHE A 35 -13.03 12.92 10.34
N GLN A 36 -12.92 13.99 9.55
CA GLN A 36 -11.80 14.24 8.66
C GLN A 36 -10.54 14.60 9.48
N VAL A 37 -9.47 13.85 9.29
CA VAL A 37 -8.22 14.03 10.02
C VAL A 37 -7.45 15.23 9.50
N TYR A 38 -6.96 16.08 10.41
CA TYR A 38 -6.08 17.18 10.03
C TYR A 38 -4.66 16.66 9.81
N SER A 39 -4.12 16.82 8.59
CA SER A 39 -2.80 16.31 8.18
C SER A 39 -2.68 14.78 8.27
N PRO A 40 -3.48 14.02 7.50
CA PRO A 40 -3.50 12.55 7.59
C PRO A 40 -2.15 11.89 7.27
N TRP A 41 -1.29 12.58 6.51
CA TRP A 41 0.04 12.09 6.11
C TRP A 41 1.19 12.61 6.95
N ALA A 42 0.92 13.22 8.11
CA ALA A 42 1.97 13.73 8.98
C ALA A 42 2.87 12.61 9.54
N GLY A 43 2.47 11.34 9.40
CA GLY A 43 3.11 10.19 10.04
C GLY A 43 2.84 10.17 11.54
N CYS A 44 3.44 9.19 12.23
CA CYS A 44 3.32 9.03 13.67
C CYS A 44 4.53 9.62 14.42
N SER A 45 4.40 9.73 15.74
CA SER A 45 5.32 10.41 16.67
C SER A 45 6.75 9.85 16.71
N SER A 46 7.00 8.66 16.16
CA SER A 46 8.36 8.11 16.02
C SER A 46 8.46 7.06 14.90
N GLU A 47 9.28 7.37 13.89
CA GLU A 47 9.82 6.45 12.89
C GLU A 47 8.80 5.66 12.03
N SER A 48 7.89 6.36 11.35
CA SER A 48 6.93 5.75 10.41
C SER A 48 7.60 4.93 9.30
N LYS A 49 7.05 3.74 9.04
CA LYS A 49 7.42 2.82 7.97
C LYS A 49 6.23 2.62 7.02
N PRO A 50 6.03 3.53 6.04
CA PRO A 50 4.93 3.41 5.09
C PRO A 50 5.18 2.27 4.10
N GLU A 51 4.13 1.50 3.79
CA GLU A 51 4.09 0.45 2.76
C GLU A 51 2.71 0.47 2.07
N LEU A 52 2.65 0.09 0.80
CA LEU A 52 1.41 -0.06 0.03
C LEU A 52 1.22 -1.51 -0.39
N CYS A 53 -0.01 -2.02 -0.24
CA CYS A 53 -0.37 -3.38 -0.63
C CYS A 53 -1.85 -3.44 -0.97
N ASP A 54 -2.22 -4.20 -2.00
CA ASP A 54 -3.62 -4.57 -2.32
C ASP A 54 -4.00 -5.75 -1.41
N ILE A 55 -4.31 -5.49 -0.14
CA ILE A 55 -4.40 -6.57 0.87
C ILE A 55 -5.70 -7.37 0.77
N ASP A 56 -6.74 -6.76 0.21
CA ASP A 56 -8.06 -7.36 0.04
C ASP A 56 -8.35 -7.84 -1.40
N ALA A 57 -7.35 -7.71 -2.29
CA ALA A 57 -7.36 -8.15 -3.67
C ALA A 57 -8.46 -7.49 -4.54
N ASP A 58 -8.85 -6.26 -4.22
CA ASP A 58 -9.85 -5.51 -4.96
C ASP A 58 -9.27 -4.75 -6.18
N GLY A 59 -7.94 -4.73 -6.29
CA GLY A 59 -7.22 -4.13 -7.41
C GLY A 59 -6.79 -2.69 -7.17
N ASP A 60 -6.92 -2.19 -5.95
CA ASP A 60 -6.36 -0.92 -5.53
C ASP A 60 -5.34 -1.08 -4.39
N LEU A 61 -4.64 0.01 -4.03
CA LEU A 61 -3.56 -0.08 -3.04
C LEU A 61 -4.02 0.50 -1.72
N ASP A 62 -4.00 -0.34 -0.69
CA ASP A 62 -4.15 0.06 0.69
C ASP A 62 -2.85 0.57 1.29
N PHE A 63 -2.97 1.31 2.39
CA PHE A 63 -1.85 1.98 3.02
C PHE A 63 -1.61 1.50 4.45
N PHE A 64 -0.36 1.09 4.70
CA PHE A 64 0.11 0.60 6.00
C PHE A 64 1.20 1.50 6.54
N VAL A 65 1.15 1.79 7.85
CA VAL A 65 2.20 2.55 8.53
C VAL A 65 2.66 1.79 9.77
N GLY A 66 3.87 1.25 9.70
CA GLY A 66 4.52 0.65 10.86
C GLY A 66 5.04 1.69 11.85
N GLU A 67 4.92 1.38 13.13
CA GLU A 67 5.36 2.23 14.24
C GLU A 67 6.48 1.64 15.08
N PHE A 68 7.16 2.53 15.83
CA PHE A 68 8.25 2.16 16.74
C PHE A 68 7.81 1.28 17.92
N LEU A 69 6.58 1.46 18.42
CA LEU A 69 6.03 0.67 19.53
C LEU A 69 5.32 -0.61 19.04
N GLY A 70 5.53 -0.97 17.78
CA GLY A 70 5.00 -2.15 17.12
C GLY A 70 3.51 -2.14 16.90
N TYR A 71 2.94 -0.94 16.79
CA TYR A 71 1.65 -0.74 16.17
C TYR A 71 1.80 -0.69 14.65
N CYS A 72 0.74 -1.06 13.95
CA CYS A 72 0.58 -0.83 12.53
C CYS A 72 -0.73 -0.08 12.34
N GLU A 73 -0.68 1.14 11.80
CA GLU A 73 -1.88 1.82 11.33
C GLU A 73 -2.20 1.26 9.93
N PHE A 74 -3.47 0.98 9.68
CA PHE A 74 -3.98 0.48 8.40
C PHE A 74 -5.07 1.42 7.90
N TYR A 75 -4.95 1.79 6.62
CA TYR A 75 -5.91 2.60 5.91
C TYR A 75 -6.34 1.84 4.66
N GLU A 76 -7.58 1.35 4.69
CA GLU A 76 -8.21 0.69 3.56
C GLU A 76 -8.59 1.75 2.54
N ASN A 77 -8.24 1.52 1.28
CA ASN A 77 -8.71 2.33 0.19
C ASN A 77 -10.04 1.77 -0.31
N ILE A 78 -11.15 2.40 0.04
CA ILE A 78 -12.49 1.97 -0.39
C ILE A 78 -12.90 2.56 -1.75
N GLY A 79 -11.93 3.13 -2.46
CA GLY A 79 -12.10 3.89 -3.70
C GLY A 79 -11.80 3.05 -4.93
N ASP A 80 -10.90 3.56 -5.77
CA ASP A 80 -10.26 2.80 -6.85
C ASP A 80 -8.83 3.34 -7.07
N GLY A 81 -8.01 2.61 -7.83
CA GLY A 81 -6.62 3.02 -8.11
C GLY A 81 -6.42 4.38 -8.81
N ASN A 82 -7.48 5.02 -9.32
CA ASN A 82 -7.43 6.39 -9.87
C ASN A 82 -8.06 7.45 -8.94
N ASN A 83 -8.98 7.04 -8.07
CA ASN A 83 -9.69 7.91 -7.14
C ASN A 83 -9.66 7.26 -5.74
N PRO A 84 -8.50 7.26 -5.06
CA PRO A 84 -8.39 6.61 -3.78
C PRO A 84 -9.18 7.40 -2.71
N ASP A 85 -9.82 6.65 -1.83
CA ASP A 85 -10.68 7.12 -0.73
C ASP A 85 -10.34 6.31 0.52
N PHE A 86 -9.46 6.85 1.36
CA PHE A 86 -8.90 6.11 2.49
C PHE A 86 -9.74 6.25 3.75
N ILE A 87 -10.10 5.12 4.35
CA ILE A 87 -10.69 5.05 5.69
C ILE A 87 -9.70 4.43 6.66
N PHE A 88 -9.60 4.99 7.87
CA PHE A 88 -8.83 4.32 8.92
C PHE A 88 -9.54 3.04 9.32
N SER A 89 -8.85 1.91 9.17
CA SER A 89 -9.36 0.60 9.53
C SER A 89 -8.56 0.06 10.70
N SER A 90 -9.19 0.01 11.88
CA SER A 90 -8.62 -0.56 13.10
C SER A 90 -8.59 -2.11 13.05
N GLY A 91 -8.37 -2.68 11.87
CA GLY A 91 -8.54 -4.09 11.55
C GLY A 91 -7.58 -5.04 12.30
N ASP A 92 -7.61 -6.33 11.93
CA ASP A 92 -6.98 -7.46 12.62
C ASP A 92 -5.46 -7.31 12.93
N PHE A 93 -4.77 -6.40 12.26
CA PHE A 93 -3.38 -6.02 12.51
C PHE A 93 -3.16 -5.32 13.87
N ASP A 94 -4.20 -4.72 14.47
CA ASP A 94 -4.10 -4.05 15.78
C ASP A 94 -3.83 -5.06 16.92
N SER A 95 -4.15 -6.34 16.68
CA SER A 95 -3.83 -7.45 17.60
C SER A 95 -2.37 -7.91 17.54
N MET A 96 -1.61 -7.47 16.53
CA MET A 96 -0.19 -7.75 16.37
C MET A 96 0.67 -6.81 17.22
N THR A 97 0.36 -6.69 18.50
CA THR A 97 1.18 -5.87 19.41
C THR A 97 2.52 -6.56 19.65
N ILE A 98 3.57 -6.00 19.07
CA ILE A 98 4.95 -6.41 19.32
C ILE A 98 5.64 -5.24 20.01
N ASP A 99 6.27 -5.47 21.16
CA ASP A 99 6.94 -4.40 21.92
C ASP A 99 8.30 -4.03 21.28
N ALA A 100 8.29 -3.73 19.97
CA ALA A 100 9.45 -3.40 19.14
C ALA A 100 9.01 -2.80 17.80
N ARG A 101 9.94 -2.21 17.04
CA ARG A 101 9.66 -1.64 15.70
C ARG A 101 8.90 -2.59 14.79
N PHE A 102 7.95 -2.07 14.04
CA PHE A 102 7.28 -2.80 12.98
C PHE A 102 7.73 -2.27 11.61
N ASN A 103 8.42 -3.10 10.84
CA ASN A 103 8.85 -2.79 9.47
C ASN A 103 8.16 -3.76 8.50
N PRO A 104 6.96 -3.44 7.99
CA PRO A 104 6.19 -4.35 7.14
C PRO A 104 6.79 -4.49 5.74
N CYS A 105 6.52 -5.63 5.13
CA CYS A 105 6.73 -5.95 3.73
C CYS A 105 5.70 -7.00 3.34
N PHE A 106 5.03 -6.80 2.20
CA PHE A 106 4.01 -7.71 1.71
C PHE A 106 4.49 -8.50 0.49
N GLY A 107 4.02 -9.73 0.38
CA GLY A 107 4.29 -10.58 -0.77
C GLY A 107 3.46 -11.86 -0.73
N ASP A 108 3.03 -12.34 -1.88
CA ASP A 108 2.43 -13.68 -2.05
C ASP A 108 3.54 -14.74 -1.93
N ILE A 109 3.69 -15.37 -0.76
CA ILE A 109 4.82 -16.28 -0.46
C ILE A 109 4.49 -17.72 -0.89
N ASP A 110 3.23 -18.13 -0.78
CA ASP A 110 2.80 -19.49 -1.04
C ASP A 110 2.14 -19.69 -2.42
N ALA A 111 1.97 -18.60 -3.17
CA ALA A 111 1.42 -18.53 -4.52
C ALA A 111 -0.07 -18.88 -4.60
N ASP A 112 -0.85 -18.57 -3.57
CA ASP A 112 -2.31 -18.75 -3.55
C ASP A 112 -3.09 -17.54 -4.10
N GLY A 113 -2.42 -16.38 -4.21
CA GLY A 113 -2.96 -15.18 -4.82
C GLY A 113 -3.39 -14.10 -3.84
N ASP A 114 -3.18 -14.30 -2.54
CA ASP A 114 -3.27 -13.22 -1.55
C ASP A 114 -1.87 -12.74 -1.10
N PHE A 115 -1.81 -11.58 -0.44
CA PHE A 115 -0.55 -11.03 0.05
C PHE A 115 -0.33 -11.40 1.52
N ASP A 116 0.79 -12.06 1.79
CA ASP A 116 1.28 -12.34 3.15
C ASP A 116 2.05 -11.16 3.74
N LEU A 117 2.11 -11.13 5.06
CA LEU A 117 2.87 -10.13 5.81
C LEU A 117 4.18 -10.70 6.37
N ILE A 118 5.29 -10.07 5.98
CA ILE A 118 6.61 -10.27 6.57
C ILE A 118 7.01 -8.98 7.27
N PHE A 119 7.53 -9.08 8.50
CA PHE A 119 8.12 -7.91 9.13
C PHE A 119 9.30 -8.26 10.04
N SER A 120 10.16 -7.25 10.23
CA SER A 120 11.27 -7.30 11.16
C SER A 120 11.05 -6.36 12.33
N ASP A 121 11.56 -6.77 13.49
CA ASP A 121 11.59 -5.95 14.70
C ASP A 121 12.99 -5.44 15.04
N ASP A 122 13.15 -4.75 16.18
CA ASP A 122 14.46 -4.26 16.66
C ASP A 122 15.38 -5.38 17.17
N HIS A 123 14.90 -6.62 17.18
CA HIS A 123 15.64 -7.82 17.52
C HIS A 123 16.01 -8.58 16.23
N PRO A 124 16.89 -9.60 16.27
CA PRO A 124 17.23 -10.37 15.07
C PRO A 124 16.13 -11.37 14.69
N HIS A 125 14.86 -10.97 14.82
CA HIS A 125 13.70 -11.78 14.47
C HIS A 125 13.10 -11.33 13.15
N LEU A 126 12.59 -12.33 12.42
CA LEU A 126 11.70 -12.14 11.29
C LEU A 126 10.41 -12.88 11.63
N TRP A 127 9.30 -12.19 11.41
CA TRP A 127 7.97 -12.71 11.61
C TRP A 127 7.30 -12.84 10.25
N LEU A 128 6.56 -13.93 10.07
CA LEU A 128 5.78 -14.22 8.87
C LEU A 128 4.37 -14.56 9.33
N TYR A 129 3.40 -13.87 8.75
CA TYR A 129 1.98 -14.06 8.95
C TYR A 129 1.37 -14.41 7.60
N GLU A 130 0.88 -15.64 7.49
CA GLU A 130 0.12 -16.13 6.35
C GLU A 130 -1.24 -15.41 6.32
N ASN A 131 -1.58 -14.80 5.19
CA ASN A 131 -2.96 -14.43 4.94
C ASN A 131 -3.72 -15.71 4.55
N ILE A 132 -4.86 -15.92 5.19
CA ILE A 132 -5.65 -17.16 5.03
C ILE A 132 -6.97 -16.85 4.31
N GLY A 133 -6.95 -15.81 3.48
CA GLY A 133 -8.07 -15.37 2.66
C GLY A 133 -8.39 -16.39 1.55
N ASP A 134 -9.45 -16.11 0.79
CA ASP A 134 -9.86 -16.91 -0.38
C ASP A 134 -9.77 -16.06 -1.66
#